data_AF-I2FHC6-F1
#
_entry.id   AF-I2FHC6-F1
#
_cell.length_a   1.000
_cell.length_b   1.000
_cell.length_c   1.000
_cell.angle_alpha   90.00
_cell.angle_beta   90.00
_cell.angle_gamma   90.00
#
_symmetry.space_group_name_H-M   'P 1'
#
loop_
_entity.id
_entity.type
_entity.pdbx_description
1 polymer ?
#
loop_
_entity_poly.entity_id
_entity_poly.type
_entity_poly.pdbx_seq_one_letter_code
_entity_poly.pdbx_strand_id
1 'polypeptide(L)'
;ITIDISLWKFESPKYFFTIIDAPGHRDFIKNMITGTSQADAAILVIDSTRGGFEAGIAEQGQTREHALLAFTLGIKQIIIAINKVDDSTVNYSQERFNEIKGEMTRVLTNIGFKPEQYKFVPISGFKGDNMTEKSANLGWWNGGTLLETLDTLQPPKRPFDRPLRLPIQDVYKISGIGTVPVGRVESGIMKPGQQVVFAPSGINTDVKSIEMHHTQLPEALPGDNVGFNVKIPVSDIKRGHVLGEQARDPPVECINFTAQMIISNHPGKIHAGYQPVFDCHTA
;
A
#
# COMPACT_ATOMS: atom_id res chain seq x y z
N ILE A 1 14.79 -15.02 -1.02
CA ILE A 1 14.32 -13.79 -1.70
C ILE A 1 12.80 -13.90 -1.74
N THR A 2 12.08 -12.97 -1.11
CA THR A 2 10.62 -12.89 -1.25
C THR A 2 10.32 -12.52 -2.71
N ILE A 3 9.41 -13.23 -3.38
CA ILE A 3 9.08 -13.06 -4.80
C ILE A 3 7.64 -12.52 -4.93
N ASP A 4 6.70 -13.16 -4.24
CA ASP A 4 5.28 -12.77 -4.20
C ASP A 4 4.91 -12.09 -2.89
N ILE A 5 3.80 -11.32 -2.94
CA ILE A 5 3.19 -10.72 -1.76
C ILE A 5 2.64 -11.83 -0.87
N SER A 6 3.09 -11.89 0.38
CA SER A 6 2.46 -12.74 1.39
C SER A 6 1.58 -11.90 2.32
N LEU A 7 0.36 -12.39 2.56
CA LEU A 7 -0.61 -11.76 3.44
C LEU A 7 -0.63 -12.49 4.78
N TRP A 8 -0.16 -11.82 5.83
CA TRP A 8 -0.19 -12.35 7.19
C TRP A 8 -1.08 -11.47 8.06
N LYS A 9 -1.85 -12.08 8.95
CA LYS A 9 -2.72 -11.34 9.86
C LYS A 9 -2.20 -11.45 11.28
N PHE A 10 -2.22 -10.35 12.00
CA PHE A 10 -1.99 -10.34 13.44
C PHE A 10 -2.85 -9.27 14.11
N GLU A 11 -3.03 -9.43 15.40
CA GLU A 11 -3.86 -8.54 16.21
C GLU A 11 -3.00 -7.79 17.20
N SER A 12 -3.34 -6.52 17.36
CA SER A 12 -2.88 -5.65 18.43
C SER A 12 -4.06 -5.37 19.36
N PRO A 13 -3.85 -4.77 20.55
CA PRO A 13 -4.94 -4.33 21.40
C PRO A 13 -5.98 -3.42 20.72
N LYS A 14 -5.60 -2.69 19.66
CA LYS A 14 -6.46 -1.68 19.01
C LYS A 14 -6.91 -2.03 17.59
N TYR A 15 -6.08 -2.74 16.83
CA TYR A 15 -6.28 -2.98 15.40
C TYR A 15 -6.00 -4.41 14.98
N PHE A 16 -6.73 -4.84 13.95
CA PHE A 16 -6.40 -6.01 13.15
C PHE A 16 -5.48 -5.55 12.01
N PHE A 17 -4.25 -6.06 11.99
CA PHE A 17 -3.30 -5.76 10.94
C PHE A 17 -3.23 -6.88 9.91
N THR A 18 -3.13 -6.49 8.64
CA THR A 18 -2.72 -7.38 7.56
C THR A 18 -1.37 -6.90 7.05
N ILE A 19 -0.33 -7.72 7.23
CA ILE A 19 1.00 -7.48 6.71
C ILE A 19 1.00 -7.87 5.24
N ILE A 20 1.52 -6.95 4.43
CA ILE A 20 1.84 -7.15 3.03
C ILE A 20 3.37 -7.21 2.97
N ASP A 21 3.96 -8.40 2.95
CA ASP A 21 5.41 -8.52 2.81
C ASP A 21 5.79 -8.23 1.35
N ALA A 22 6.42 -7.08 1.12
CA ALA A 22 6.81 -6.62 -0.19
C ALA A 22 8.27 -7.01 -0.49
N PRO A 23 8.55 -7.58 -1.67
CA PRO A 23 9.89 -8.01 -2.02
C PRO A 23 10.82 -6.80 -2.17
N GLY A 24 11.99 -6.87 -1.51
CA GLY A 24 12.96 -5.78 -1.53
C GLY A 24 13.91 -5.78 -2.73
N HIS A 25 13.82 -6.70 -3.70
CA HIS A 25 14.73 -6.72 -4.85
C HIS A 25 14.27 -5.75 -5.94
N ARG A 26 15.21 -5.14 -6.68
CA ARG A 26 14.91 -4.19 -7.77
C ARG A 26 13.95 -4.75 -8.82
N ASP A 27 14.08 -6.04 -9.11
CA ASP A 27 13.26 -6.72 -10.12
C ASP A 27 11.79 -6.90 -9.70
N PHE A 28 11.45 -6.65 -8.43
CA PHE A 28 10.10 -6.86 -7.88
C PHE A 28 9.41 -5.56 -7.44
N ILE A 29 9.87 -4.40 -7.92
CA ILE A 29 9.21 -3.10 -7.67
C ILE A 29 7.73 -3.14 -8.08
N LYS A 30 7.37 -3.87 -9.15
CA LYS A 30 5.97 -4.06 -9.56
C LYS A 30 5.12 -4.69 -8.45
N ASN A 31 5.65 -5.71 -7.78
CA ASN A 31 4.96 -6.38 -6.68
C ASN A 31 4.91 -5.49 -5.43
N MET A 32 5.92 -4.67 -5.19
CA MET A 32 5.85 -3.62 -4.17
C MET A 32 4.73 -2.61 -4.49
N ILE A 33 4.62 -2.12 -5.73
CA ILE A 33 3.61 -1.13 -6.13
C ILE A 33 2.20 -1.69 -5.89
N THR A 34 1.92 -2.92 -6.34
CA THR A 34 0.60 -3.53 -6.16
C THR A 34 0.27 -3.74 -4.68
N GLY A 35 1.21 -4.22 -3.86
CA GLY A 35 1.00 -4.38 -2.42
C GLY A 35 0.86 -3.06 -1.65
N THR A 36 1.71 -2.09 -1.96
CA THR A 36 1.80 -0.80 -1.28
C THR A 36 0.61 0.10 -1.64
N SER A 37 0.01 -0.07 -2.82
CA SER A 37 -1.24 0.63 -3.22
C SER A 37 -2.42 0.35 -2.30
N GLN A 38 -2.41 -0.76 -1.56
CA GLN A 38 -3.47 -1.13 -0.62
C GLN A 38 -3.13 -0.80 0.84
N ALA A 39 -1.90 -0.37 1.10
CA ALA A 39 -1.39 -0.20 2.45
C ALA A 39 -1.78 1.16 3.05
N ASP A 40 -2.30 1.13 4.27
CA ASP A 40 -2.70 2.33 5.02
C ASP A 40 -1.49 3.01 5.71
N ALA A 41 -0.42 2.23 5.98
CA ALA A 41 0.85 2.66 6.57
C ALA A 41 2.00 1.76 6.08
N ALA A 42 3.24 2.22 6.19
CA ALA A 42 4.43 1.45 5.81
C ALA A 42 5.38 1.24 7.00
N ILE A 43 6.07 0.10 7.03
CA ILE A 43 7.21 -0.14 7.91
C ILE A 43 8.45 -0.24 7.03
N LEU A 44 9.38 0.69 7.21
CA LEU A 44 10.68 0.66 6.54
C LEU A 44 11.74 0.15 7.51
N VAL A 45 12.23 -1.06 7.23
CA VAL A 45 13.27 -1.71 8.03
C VAL A 45 14.64 -1.23 7.56
N ILE A 46 15.43 -0.70 8.49
CA ILE A 46 16.77 -0.14 8.25
C ILE A 46 17.81 -1.03 8.92
N ASP A 47 18.85 -1.39 8.19
CA ASP A 47 20.01 -2.07 8.77
C ASP A 47 20.84 -1.07 9.59
N SER A 48 21.09 -1.35 10.86
CA SER A 48 21.90 -0.47 11.73
C SER A 48 23.40 -0.78 11.72
N THR A 49 23.81 -1.92 11.16
CA THR A 49 25.21 -2.35 11.11
C THR A 49 26.07 -1.35 10.35
N ARG A 50 27.36 -1.30 10.72
CA ARG A 50 28.33 -0.47 9.99
C ARG A 50 28.58 -1.09 8.61
N GLY A 51 28.43 -0.29 7.56
CA GLY A 51 28.48 -0.72 6.15
C GLY A 51 27.11 -1.12 5.61
N GLY A 52 26.27 -1.77 6.40
CA GLY A 52 24.91 -2.15 5.99
C GLY A 52 24.00 -0.92 5.82
N PHE A 53 24.01 -0.02 6.79
CA PHE A 53 23.26 1.24 6.71
C PHE A 53 23.71 2.07 5.50
N GLU A 54 25.02 2.28 5.36
CA GLU A 54 25.63 3.11 4.33
C GLU A 54 25.34 2.57 2.93
N ALA A 55 25.35 1.24 2.75
CA ALA A 55 24.94 0.61 1.50
C ALA A 55 23.45 0.81 1.19
N GLY A 56 22.58 0.75 2.21
CA GLY A 56 21.14 0.96 2.06
C GLY A 56 20.76 2.40 1.67
N ILE A 57 21.49 3.39 2.17
CA ILE A 57 21.26 4.82 1.88
C ILE A 57 22.10 5.38 0.73
N ALA A 58 22.99 4.57 0.13
CA ALA A 58 23.76 4.97 -1.03
C ALA A 58 22.85 5.35 -2.21
N GLU A 59 23.40 5.99 -3.24
CA GLU A 59 22.65 6.37 -4.44
C GLU A 59 21.95 5.18 -5.13
N GLN A 60 22.59 4.00 -5.07
CA GLN A 60 22.06 2.74 -5.57
C GLN A 60 21.31 1.92 -4.50
N GLY A 61 21.19 2.46 -3.28
CA GLY A 61 20.57 1.80 -2.15
C GLY A 61 19.05 1.83 -2.21
N GLN A 62 18.42 0.75 -1.74
CA GLN A 62 16.97 0.53 -1.88
C GLN A 62 16.15 1.28 -0.83
N THR A 63 16.76 1.69 0.29
CA THR A 63 16.05 2.38 1.37
C THR A 63 15.42 3.68 0.89
N ARG A 64 16.15 4.47 0.10
CA ARG A 64 15.64 5.74 -0.45
C ARG A 64 14.54 5.50 -1.48
N GLU A 65 14.74 4.51 -2.34
CA GLU A 65 13.78 4.15 -3.39
C GLU A 65 12.45 3.68 -2.78
N HIS A 66 12.48 2.81 -1.78
CA HIS A 66 11.27 2.34 -1.10
C HIS A 66 10.54 3.45 -0.33
N ALA A 67 11.28 4.35 0.34
CA ALA A 67 10.67 5.50 1.01
C ALA A 67 9.99 6.44 0.02
N LEU A 68 10.62 6.68 -1.14
CA LEU A 68 10.08 7.51 -2.22
C LEU A 68 8.83 6.87 -2.85
N LEU A 69 8.86 5.56 -3.09
CA LEU A 69 7.72 4.81 -3.59
C LEU A 69 6.53 4.86 -2.63
N ALA A 70 6.77 4.63 -1.33
CA ALA A 70 5.71 4.72 -0.31
C ALA A 70 5.07 6.11 -0.30
N PHE A 71 5.88 7.18 -0.35
CA PHE A 71 5.37 8.55 -0.42
C PHE A 71 4.53 8.81 -1.69
N THR A 72 5.04 8.37 -2.84
CA THR A 72 4.40 8.56 -4.15
C THR A 72 3.06 7.81 -4.24
N LEU A 73 2.97 6.64 -3.61
CA LEU A 73 1.74 5.85 -3.51
C LEU A 73 0.75 6.39 -2.46
N GLY A 74 1.07 7.52 -1.83
CA GLY A 74 0.17 8.24 -0.93
C GLY A 74 0.15 7.70 0.50
N ILE A 75 1.13 6.89 0.89
CA ILE A 75 1.29 6.46 2.28
C ILE A 75 1.76 7.65 3.10
N LYS A 76 0.92 8.07 4.04
CA LYS A 76 1.14 9.26 4.87
C LYS A 76 1.69 8.96 6.26
N GLN A 77 1.90 7.68 6.60
CA GLN A 77 2.40 7.24 7.89
C GLN A 77 3.41 6.13 7.70
N ILE A 78 4.65 6.37 8.14
CA ILE A 78 5.76 5.43 7.97
C ILE A 78 6.47 5.19 9.31
N ILE A 79 6.73 3.94 9.65
CA ILE A 79 7.52 3.57 10.83
C ILE A 79 8.90 3.13 10.33
N ILE A 80 9.94 3.78 10.84
CA ILE A 80 11.34 3.46 10.56
C ILE A 80 11.85 2.53 11.65
N ALA A 81 11.91 1.24 11.33
CA ALA A 81 12.39 0.20 12.24
C ALA A 81 13.90 0.03 12.05
N ILE A 82 14.70 0.59 12.97
CA ILE A 82 16.16 0.49 12.95
C ILE A 82 16.53 -0.87 13.56
N ASN A 83 16.82 -1.84 12.68
CA ASN A 83 16.96 -3.25 13.01
C ASN A 83 18.43 -3.65 13.21
N LYS A 84 18.66 -4.83 13.80
CA LYS A 84 19.98 -5.40 14.13
C LYS A 84 20.79 -4.59 15.13
N VAL A 85 20.11 -3.92 16.08
CA VAL A 85 20.81 -3.15 17.12
C VAL A 85 21.68 -4.03 18.03
N ASP A 86 21.42 -5.34 18.05
CA ASP A 86 22.20 -6.35 18.77
C ASP A 86 23.52 -6.73 18.10
N ASP A 87 23.74 -6.31 16.85
CA ASP A 87 24.95 -6.64 16.12
C ASP A 87 26.20 -6.09 16.81
N SER A 88 27.29 -6.86 16.75
CA SER A 88 28.58 -6.53 17.37
C SER A 88 29.18 -5.19 16.94
N THR A 89 28.80 -4.65 15.78
CA THR A 89 29.25 -3.34 15.27
C THR A 89 28.43 -2.17 15.81
N VAL A 90 27.27 -2.45 16.43
CA VAL A 90 26.31 -1.48 16.95
C VAL A 90 26.22 -1.55 18.48
N ASN A 91 26.16 -2.76 19.05
CA ASN A 91 26.10 -3.04 20.49
C ASN A 91 25.07 -2.16 21.24
N TYR A 92 23.85 -2.07 20.72
CA TYR A 92 22.76 -1.26 21.28
C TYR A 92 23.12 0.23 21.48
N SER A 93 24.07 0.76 20.69
CA SER A 93 24.56 2.13 20.83
C SER A 93 23.50 3.20 20.52
N GLN A 94 23.28 4.09 21.47
CA GLN A 94 22.44 5.28 21.31
C GLN A 94 23.02 6.25 20.26
N GLU A 95 24.34 6.37 20.20
CA GLU A 95 25.03 7.25 19.27
C GLU A 95 24.77 6.82 17.82
N ARG A 96 24.91 5.52 17.54
CA ARG A 96 24.61 4.95 16.22
C ARG A 96 23.14 5.12 15.85
N PHE A 97 22.23 4.91 16.79
CA PHE A 97 20.80 5.17 16.56
C PHE A 97 20.53 6.63 16.17
N ASN A 98 21.13 7.59 16.89
CA ASN A 98 20.95 9.01 16.64
C ASN A 98 21.54 9.44 15.29
N GLU A 99 22.68 8.87 14.90
CA GLU A 99 23.28 9.05 13.58
C GLU A 99 22.31 8.61 12.46
N ILE A 100 21.83 7.37 12.52
CA ILE A 100 20.88 6.81 11.55
C ILE A 100 19.59 7.63 11.51
N LYS A 101 19.06 8.00 12.68
CA LYS A 101 17.86 8.84 12.80
C LYS A 101 18.05 10.20 12.12
N GLY A 102 19.20 10.84 12.28
CA GLY A 102 19.52 12.12 11.66
C GLY A 102 19.54 12.02 10.13
N GLU A 103 20.28 11.04 9.59
CA GLU A 103 20.36 10.83 8.15
C GLU A 103 19.01 10.44 7.53
N MET A 104 18.26 9.55 8.17
CA MET A 104 16.93 9.16 7.70
C MET A 104 15.93 10.31 7.79
N THR A 105 16.02 11.16 8.82
CA THR A 105 15.21 12.38 8.90
C THR A 105 15.46 13.27 7.69
N ARG A 106 16.74 13.51 7.33
CA ARG A 106 17.11 14.29 6.15
C ARG A 106 16.55 13.69 4.86
N VAL A 107 16.65 12.37 4.68
CA VAL A 107 16.09 11.66 3.53
C VAL A 107 14.57 11.83 3.45
N LEU A 108 13.85 11.57 4.54
CA LEU A 108 12.39 11.64 4.59
C LEU A 108 11.88 13.07 4.34
N THR A 109 12.53 14.07 4.93
CA THR A 109 12.19 15.49 4.70
C THR A 109 12.43 15.88 3.25
N ASN A 110 13.53 15.44 2.62
CA ASN A 110 13.81 15.71 1.21
C ASN A 110 12.79 15.06 0.27
N ILE A 111 12.26 13.88 0.63
CA ILE A 111 11.17 13.22 -0.12
C ILE A 111 9.86 13.99 0.02
N GLY A 112 9.61 14.60 1.19
CA GLY A 112 8.42 15.41 1.47
C GLY A 112 7.58 14.95 2.65
N PHE A 113 8.04 13.95 3.42
CA PHE A 113 7.37 13.56 4.66
C PHE A 113 7.51 14.65 5.73
N LYS A 114 6.42 14.91 6.45
CA LYS A 114 6.41 15.81 7.60
C LYS A 114 6.82 15.07 8.88
N PRO A 115 7.37 15.76 9.90
CA PRO A 115 7.80 15.14 11.16
C PRO A 115 6.73 14.30 11.87
N GLU A 116 5.45 14.64 11.70
CA GLU A 116 4.35 13.90 12.34
C GLU A 116 4.03 12.58 11.63
N GLN A 117 4.52 12.41 10.40
CA GLN A 117 4.22 11.29 9.51
C GLN A 117 5.20 10.12 9.66
N TYR A 118 6.31 10.31 10.37
CA TYR A 118 7.29 9.25 10.59
C TYR A 118 7.67 9.07 12.05
N LYS A 119 7.92 7.82 12.45
CA LYS A 119 8.36 7.45 13.80
C LYS A 119 9.55 6.51 13.69
N PHE A 120 10.48 6.58 14.64
CA PHE A 120 11.65 5.71 14.70
C PHE A 120 11.51 4.74 15.85
N VAL A 121 11.90 3.48 15.63
CA VAL A 121 11.94 2.46 16.69
C VAL A 121 13.22 1.63 16.54
N PRO A 122 14.11 1.57 17.55
CA PRO A 122 15.23 0.63 17.55
C PRO A 122 14.73 -0.76 17.91
N ILE A 123 15.04 -1.76 17.09
CA ILE A 123 14.62 -3.15 17.28
C ILE A 123 15.76 -4.14 17.01
N SER A 124 15.64 -5.35 17.58
CA SER A 124 16.31 -6.53 17.05
C SER A 124 15.25 -7.56 16.66
N GLY A 125 15.05 -7.76 15.36
CA GLY A 125 14.17 -8.83 14.88
C GLY A 125 14.68 -10.23 15.23
N PHE A 126 15.99 -10.40 15.45
CA PHE A 126 16.58 -11.71 15.76
C PHE A 126 16.50 -12.05 17.25
N LYS A 127 16.75 -11.06 18.12
CA LYS A 127 16.71 -11.23 19.59
C LYS A 127 15.35 -10.90 20.20
N GLY A 128 14.47 -10.23 19.45
CA GLY A 128 13.14 -9.82 19.90
C GLY A 128 13.09 -8.47 20.61
N ASP A 129 14.21 -7.77 20.75
CA ASP A 129 14.29 -6.49 21.44
C ASP A 129 13.35 -5.45 20.82
N ASN A 130 12.50 -4.83 21.66
CA ASN A 130 11.52 -3.82 21.28
C ASN A 130 10.52 -4.25 20.20
N MET A 131 10.35 -5.55 19.94
CA MET A 131 9.31 -6.04 19.02
C MET A 131 7.92 -5.93 19.66
N THR A 132 7.73 -6.65 20.76
CA THR A 132 6.48 -6.67 21.56
C THR A 132 6.72 -6.16 22.98
N GLU A 133 7.88 -6.46 23.55
CA GLU A 133 8.29 -6.07 24.90
C GLU A 133 9.49 -5.11 24.85
N LYS A 134 9.58 -4.21 25.85
CA LYS A 134 10.71 -3.28 25.95
C LYS A 134 11.99 -4.02 26.28
N SER A 135 13.04 -3.72 25.54
CA SER A 135 14.37 -4.30 25.75
C SER A 135 15.03 -3.76 27.00
N ALA A 136 15.58 -4.65 27.82
CA ALA A 136 16.47 -4.28 28.94
C ALA A 136 17.85 -3.76 28.45
N ASN A 137 18.25 -4.12 27.23
CA ASN A 137 19.54 -3.71 26.64
C ASN A 137 19.51 -2.27 26.10
N LEU A 138 18.32 -1.71 25.90
CA LEU A 138 18.10 -0.35 25.38
C LEU A 138 17.67 0.61 26.50
N GLY A 139 18.43 0.69 27.60
CA GLY A 139 18.09 1.52 28.76
C GLY A 139 17.98 3.02 28.48
N TRP A 140 18.53 3.49 27.36
CA TRP A 140 18.41 4.88 26.88
C TRP A 140 17.13 5.14 26.06
N TRP A 141 16.41 4.09 25.66
CA TRP A 141 15.21 4.20 24.84
C TRP A 141 13.97 4.42 25.70
N ASN A 142 13.43 5.64 25.66
CA ASN A 142 12.21 5.99 26.38
C ASN A 142 10.92 5.81 25.55
N GLY A 143 11.05 5.45 24.27
CA GLY A 143 9.90 5.23 23.40
C GLY A 143 9.21 3.89 23.65
N GLY A 144 8.25 3.58 22.77
CA GLY A 144 7.51 2.32 22.80
C GLY A 144 8.20 1.20 22.00
N THR A 145 7.57 0.02 22.03
CA THR A 145 7.92 -1.11 21.16
C THR A 145 7.40 -0.89 19.73
N LEU A 146 7.76 -1.76 18.79
CA LEU A 146 7.24 -1.73 17.44
C LEU A 146 5.72 -1.94 17.44
N LEU A 147 5.21 -2.89 18.23
CA LEU A 147 3.78 -3.13 18.38
C LEU A 147 3.04 -1.92 18.97
N GLU A 148 3.57 -1.32 20.03
CA GLU A 148 2.99 -0.10 20.62
C GLU A 148 3.00 1.06 19.61
N THR A 149 4.06 1.18 18.81
CA THR A 149 4.17 2.22 17.79
C THR A 149 3.15 2.00 16.67
N LEU A 150 2.86 0.76 16.28
CA LEU A 150 1.81 0.42 15.33
C LEU A 150 0.41 0.86 15.83
N ASP A 151 0.13 0.70 17.12
CA ASP A 151 -1.15 1.14 17.73
C ASP A 151 -1.34 2.66 17.74
N THR A 152 -0.24 3.41 17.59
CA THR A 152 -0.29 4.87 17.46
C THR A 152 -0.63 5.35 16.04
N LEU A 153 -0.70 4.45 15.06
CA LEU A 153 -1.13 4.79 13.71
C LEU A 153 -2.60 5.24 13.72
N GLN A 154 -2.91 6.20 12.86
CA GLN A 154 -4.27 6.67 12.66
C GLN A 154 -4.86 5.98 11.43
N PRO A 155 -5.98 5.26 11.54
CA PRO A 155 -6.67 4.71 10.38
C PRO A 155 -6.99 5.85 9.40
N PRO A 156 -6.71 5.68 8.10
CA PRO A 156 -7.06 6.70 7.13
C PRO A 156 -8.58 6.88 7.13
N LYS A 157 -9.03 8.11 6.89
CA LYS A 157 -10.46 8.37 6.67
C LYS A 157 -10.86 7.61 5.40
N ARG A 158 -11.62 6.52 5.57
CA ARG A 158 -12.16 5.76 4.44
C ARG A 158 -13.04 6.71 3.61
N PRO A 159 -12.88 6.78 2.28
CA PRO A 159 -13.56 7.76 1.44
C PRO A 159 -15.01 7.35 1.12
N PHE A 160 -15.83 7.12 2.14
CA PHE A 160 -17.25 6.77 1.99
C PHE A 160 -18.08 7.92 1.42
N ASP A 161 -17.63 9.15 1.65
CA ASP A 161 -18.26 10.40 1.18
C ASP A 161 -17.95 10.70 -0.30
N ARG A 162 -16.92 10.08 -0.87
CA ARG A 162 -16.53 10.27 -2.29
C ARG A 162 -17.39 9.43 -3.24
N PRO A 163 -17.42 9.78 -4.54
CA PRO A 163 -18.06 8.96 -5.58
C PRO A 163 -17.59 7.50 -5.57
N LEU A 164 -18.49 6.59 -5.94
CA LEU A 164 -18.14 5.17 -6.05
C LEU A 164 -17.04 4.94 -7.11
N ARG A 165 -15.95 4.25 -6.72
CA ARG A 165 -14.91 3.74 -7.63
C ARG A 165 -14.52 2.32 -7.22
N LEU A 166 -14.67 1.39 -8.15
CA LEU A 166 -14.33 -0.02 -7.97
C LEU A 166 -13.61 -0.51 -9.25
N PRO A 167 -12.27 -0.56 -9.25
CA PRO A 167 -11.51 -1.17 -10.33
C PRO A 167 -11.76 -2.68 -10.40
N ILE A 168 -12.08 -3.18 -11.60
CA ILE A 168 -12.38 -4.59 -11.85
C ILE A 168 -11.09 -5.38 -11.88
N GLN A 169 -11.00 -6.40 -11.03
CA GLN A 169 -9.89 -7.34 -10.95
C GLN A 169 -10.13 -8.52 -11.89
N ASP A 170 -11.31 -9.14 -11.81
CA ASP A 170 -11.70 -10.29 -12.63
C ASP A 170 -13.20 -10.27 -12.93
N VAL A 171 -13.63 -11.03 -13.95
CA VAL A 171 -15.03 -11.18 -14.32
C VAL A 171 -15.35 -12.65 -14.53
N TYR A 172 -16.31 -13.18 -13.78
CA TYR A 172 -16.73 -14.57 -13.85
C TYR A 172 -18.12 -14.72 -14.47
N LYS A 173 -18.33 -15.82 -15.19
CA LYS A 173 -19.66 -16.28 -15.59
C LYS A 173 -20.09 -17.41 -14.66
N ILE A 174 -21.08 -17.16 -13.81
CA ILE A 174 -21.61 -18.17 -12.89
C ILE A 174 -22.94 -18.69 -13.42
N SER A 175 -23.06 -20.01 -13.56
CA SER A 175 -24.31 -20.64 -14.01
C SER A 175 -25.46 -20.30 -13.06
N GLY A 176 -26.61 -19.89 -13.60
CA GLY A 176 -27.78 -19.49 -12.81
C GLY A 176 -27.76 -18.06 -12.23
N ILE A 177 -26.57 -17.47 -12.04
CA ILE A 177 -26.42 -16.10 -11.49
C ILE A 177 -26.14 -15.08 -12.62
N GLY A 178 -25.33 -15.46 -13.60
CA GLY A 178 -24.93 -14.59 -14.70
C GLY A 178 -23.51 -14.04 -14.51
N THR A 179 -23.33 -12.76 -14.81
CA THR A 179 -22.01 -12.11 -14.77
C THR A 179 -21.70 -11.58 -13.38
N VAL A 180 -20.52 -11.93 -12.86
CA VAL A 180 -20.05 -11.54 -11.54
C VAL A 180 -18.65 -10.94 -11.65
N PRO A 181 -18.53 -9.61 -11.75
CA PRO A 181 -17.25 -8.93 -11.60
C PRO A 181 -16.80 -8.96 -10.14
N VAL A 182 -15.49 -8.95 -9.94
CA VAL A 182 -14.83 -8.92 -8.64
C VAL A 182 -13.86 -7.74 -8.60
N GLY A 183 -13.82 -7.05 -7.48
CA GLY A 183 -12.84 -5.99 -7.25
C GLY A 183 -12.92 -5.41 -5.84
N ARG A 184 -12.04 -4.44 -5.57
CA ARG A 184 -11.97 -3.72 -4.32
C ARG A 184 -12.68 -2.38 -4.44
N VAL A 185 -13.53 -2.05 -3.48
CA VAL A 185 -14.12 -0.71 -3.39
C VAL A 185 -13.02 0.25 -2.94
N GLU A 186 -12.62 1.19 -3.79
CA GLU A 186 -11.61 2.20 -3.46
C GLU A 186 -12.25 3.45 -2.83
N SER A 187 -13.44 3.82 -3.29
CA SER A 187 -14.20 4.92 -2.72
C SER A 187 -15.70 4.78 -2.91
N GLY A 188 -16.47 5.54 -2.14
CA GLY A 188 -17.94 5.50 -2.11
C GLY A 188 -18.51 4.25 -1.49
N ILE A 189 -19.83 4.09 -1.60
CA ILE A 189 -20.57 2.94 -1.08
C ILE A 189 -21.34 2.33 -2.26
N MET A 190 -21.26 1.01 -2.39
CA MET A 190 -22.05 0.27 -3.37
C MET A 190 -23.19 -0.45 -2.68
N LYS A 191 -24.41 -0.34 -3.21
CA LYS A 191 -25.60 -1.02 -2.68
C LYS A 191 -26.31 -1.85 -3.75
N PRO A 192 -26.95 -2.97 -3.41
CA PRO A 192 -27.89 -3.63 -4.31
C PRO A 192 -28.98 -2.65 -4.77
N GLY A 193 -29.32 -2.71 -6.05
CA GLY A 193 -30.26 -1.81 -6.72
C GLY A 193 -29.65 -0.51 -7.24
N GLN A 194 -28.39 -0.19 -6.90
CA GLN A 194 -27.74 1.03 -7.37
C GLN A 194 -27.42 0.97 -8.86
N GLN A 195 -27.68 2.07 -9.57
CA GLN A 195 -27.29 2.25 -10.95
C GLN A 195 -25.80 2.59 -11.05
N VAL A 196 -25.10 1.80 -11.85
CA VAL A 196 -23.65 1.86 -12.00
C VAL A 196 -23.28 1.91 -13.47
N VAL A 197 -22.10 2.47 -13.74
CA VAL A 197 -21.51 2.56 -15.07
C VAL A 197 -20.11 2.00 -15.04
N PHE A 198 -19.73 1.30 -16.12
CA PHE A 198 -18.37 0.81 -16.33
C PHE A 198 -17.63 1.72 -17.31
N ALA A 199 -16.45 2.20 -16.92
CA ALA A 199 -15.50 2.86 -17.81
C ALA A 199 -14.39 1.89 -18.20
N PRO A 200 -13.86 1.96 -19.43
CA PRO A 200 -14.20 2.94 -20.48
C PRO A 200 -15.44 2.57 -21.32
N SER A 201 -16.08 1.42 -21.12
CA SER A 201 -17.15 0.93 -22.01
C SER A 201 -18.44 1.77 -22.03
N GLY A 202 -18.67 2.60 -21.01
CA GLY A 202 -19.87 3.45 -20.89
C GLY A 202 -21.15 2.67 -20.60
N ILE A 203 -21.05 1.39 -20.25
CA ILE A 203 -22.21 0.51 -20.08
C ILE A 203 -22.85 0.74 -18.71
N ASN A 204 -24.14 1.06 -18.73
CA ASN A 204 -24.96 1.23 -17.53
C ASN A 204 -25.67 -0.07 -17.17
N THR A 205 -25.76 -0.37 -15.88
CA THR A 205 -26.54 -1.50 -15.34
C THR A 205 -26.89 -1.24 -13.88
N ASP A 206 -27.69 -2.11 -13.27
CA ASP A 206 -27.92 -2.07 -11.82
C ASP A 206 -27.26 -3.28 -11.14
N VAL A 207 -26.65 -3.02 -9.98
CA VAL A 207 -26.13 -4.06 -9.11
C VAL A 207 -27.28 -4.88 -8.53
N LYS A 208 -27.30 -6.20 -8.69
CA LYS A 208 -28.40 -7.06 -8.18
C LYS A 208 -28.13 -7.61 -6.80
N SER A 209 -26.90 -8.07 -6.57
CA SER A 209 -26.44 -8.54 -5.27
C SER A 209 -24.97 -8.23 -5.10
N ILE A 210 -24.51 -8.20 -3.86
CA ILE A 210 -23.12 -8.01 -3.47
C ILE A 210 -22.79 -9.15 -2.51
N GLU A 211 -21.63 -9.76 -2.69
CA GLU A 211 -21.14 -10.86 -1.87
C GLU A 211 -19.67 -10.66 -1.50
N MET A 212 -19.33 -11.03 -0.28
CA MET A 212 -17.96 -11.14 0.21
C MET A 212 -17.83 -12.47 0.93
N HIS A 213 -16.83 -13.29 0.58
CA HIS A 213 -16.61 -14.61 1.17
C HIS A 213 -17.90 -15.49 1.22
N HIS A 214 -18.64 -15.53 0.11
CA HIS A 214 -19.92 -16.26 -0.02
C HIS A 214 -21.05 -15.82 0.93
N THR A 215 -20.93 -14.64 1.52
CA THR A 215 -21.97 -14.03 2.35
C THR A 215 -22.50 -12.80 1.65
N GLN A 216 -23.83 -12.69 1.55
CA GLN A 216 -24.47 -11.53 0.92
C GLN A 216 -24.33 -10.30 1.81
N LEU A 217 -23.98 -9.16 1.21
CA LEU A 217 -23.82 -7.90 1.91
C LEU A 217 -24.95 -6.92 1.56
N PRO A 218 -25.46 -6.16 2.55
CA PRO A 218 -26.41 -5.08 2.31
C PRO A 218 -25.77 -3.87 1.62
N GLU A 219 -24.47 -3.66 1.81
CA GLU A 219 -23.66 -2.63 1.17
C GLU A 219 -22.19 -3.05 1.17
N ALA A 220 -21.40 -2.53 0.23
CA ALA A 220 -19.94 -2.63 0.21
C ALA A 220 -19.31 -1.27 0.51
N LEU A 221 -18.33 -1.27 1.41
CA LEU A 221 -17.64 -0.09 1.90
C LEU A 221 -16.20 -0.01 1.34
N PRO A 222 -15.55 1.17 1.36
CA PRO A 222 -14.17 1.30 0.91
C PRO A 222 -13.22 0.37 1.67
N GLY A 223 -12.46 -0.44 0.94
CA GLY A 223 -11.57 -1.49 1.45
C GLY A 223 -12.09 -2.90 1.23
N ASP A 224 -13.40 -3.06 1.01
CA ASP A 224 -14.04 -4.35 0.81
C ASP A 224 -13.69 -4.97 -0.55
N ASN A 225 -13.27 -6.23 -0.54
CA ASN A 225 -13.12 -7.03 -1.76
C ASN A 225 -14.41 -7.81 -1.99
N VAL A 226 -15.15 -7.45 -3.04
CA VAL A 226 -16.50 -7.97 -3.27
C VAL A 226 -16.66 -8.55 -4.67
N GLY A 227 -17.47 -9.60 -4.77
CA GLY A 227 -18.11 -10.01 -6.02
C GLY A 227 -19.51 -9.45 -6.06
N PHE A 228 -19.98 -8.99 -7.22
CA PHE A 228 -21.33 -8.45 -7.34
C PHE A 228 -21.99 -8.88 -8.63
N ASN A 229 -23.31 -9.10 -8.62
CA ASN A 229 -24.03 -9.56 -9.79
C ASN A 229 -24.55 -8.39 -10.63
N VAL A 230 -24.34 -8.46 -11.95
CA VAL A 230 -24.87 -7.52 -12.94
C VAL A 230 -25.48 -8.27 -14.13
N LYS A 231 -26.49 -7.66 -14.77
CA LYS A 231 -27.21 -8.26 -15.91
C LYS A 231 -26.66 -7.79 -17.25
N ILE A 232 -25.37 -7.99 -17.48
CA ILE A 232 -24.71 -7.71 -18.76
C ILE A 232 -23.79 -8.86 -19.19
N PRO A 233 -23.50 -9.04 -20.48
CA PRO A 233 -22.56 -10.05 -20.95
C PRO A 233 -21.17 -9.93 -20.34
N VAL A 234 -20.46 -11.05 -20.15
CA VAL A 234 -19.07 -11.05 -19.68
C VAL A 234 -18.12 -10.39 -20.68
N SER A 235 -18.43 -10.40 -21.98
CA SER A 235 -17.63 -9.75 -23.02
C SER A 235 -17.54 -8.23 -22.88
N ASP A 236 -18.46 -7.63 -22.13
CA ASP A 236 -18.66 -6.19 -22.07
C ASP A 236 -17.83 -5.52 -20.96
N ILE A 237 -17.22 -6.34 -20.09
CA ILE A 237 -16.40 -5.91 -18.96
C ILE A 237 -15.15 -6.78 -18.93
N LYS A 238 -14.01 -6.19 -18.59
CA LYS A 238 -12.76 -6.92 -18.37
C LYS A 238 -12.00 -6.32 -17.20
N ARG A 239 -10.97 -7.05 -16.76
CA ARG A 239 -9.95 -6.53 -15.86
C ARG A 239 -9.43 -5.18 -16.34
N GLY A 240 -9.23 -4.26 -15.41
CA GLY A 240 -8.79 -2.88 -15.69
C GLY A 240 -9.91 -1.88 -15.92
N HIS A 241 -11.15 -2.33 -16.18
CA HIS A 241 -12.30 -1.42 -16.18
C HIS A 241 -12.53 -0.84 -14.79
N VAL A 242 -13.19 0.31 -14.70
CA VAL A 242 -13.55 0.95 -13.44
C VAL A 242 -15.06 1.11 -13.37
N LEU A 243 -15.67 0.55 -12.34
CA LEU A 243 -17.08 0.78 -12.02
C LEU A 243 -17.22 2.03 -11.14
N GLY A 244 -18.27 2.80 -11.38
CA GLY A 244 -18.72 3.84 -10.46
C GLY A 244 -20.23 4.03 -10.53
N GLU A 245 -20.76 4.87 -9.65
CA GLU A 245 -22.18 5.18 -9.62
C GLU A 245 -22.55 6.14 -10.76
N GLN A 246 -23.71 5.93 -11.37
CA GLN A 246 -24.11 6.72 -12.53
C GLN A 246 -24.48 8.17 -12.15
N ALA A 247 -25.08 8.36 -10.98
CA ALA A 247 -25.70 9.63 -10.59
C ALA A 247 -24.70 10.69 -10.11
N ARG A 248 -23.49 10.30 -9.69
CA ARG A 248 -22.53 11.20 -9.05
C ARG A 248 -21.13 10.92 -9.55
N ASP A 249 -20.63 11.82 -10.40
CA ASP A 249 -19.29 11.75 -10.97
C ASP A 249 -18.97 10.35 -11.54
N PRO A 250 -19.70 9.89 -12.57
CA PRO A 250 -19.43 8.59 -13.19
C PRO A 250 -18.01 8.54 -13.78
N PRO A 251 -17.29 7.40 -13.66
CA PRO A 251 -16.00 7.25 -14.32
C PRO A 251 -16.16 7.32 -15.84
N VAL A 252 -15.16 7.89 -16.51
CA VAL A 252 -15.13 8.06 -17.97
C VAL A 252 -13.79 7.63 -18.53
N GLU A 253 -13.75 7.36 -19.85
CA GLU A 253 -12.50 7.10 -20.55
C GLU A 253 -11.57 8.31 -20.50
N CYS A 254 -10.29 8.07 -20.30
CA CYS A 254 -9.24 9.09 -20.32
C CYS A 254 -8.23 8.75 -21.43
N ILE A 255 -8.20 9.57 -22.48
CA ILE A 255 -7.27 9.40 -23.62
C ILE A 255 -5.91 10.04 -23.30
N ASN A 256 -5.92 11.15 -22.56
CA ASN A 256 -4.73 11.88 -22.16
C ASN A 256 -4.90 12.42 -20.74
N PHE A 257 -3.81 12.37 -19.98
CA PHE A 257 -3.73 12.94 -18.64
C PHE A 257 -2.34 13.54 -18.44
N THR A 258 -2.25 14.52 -17.54
CA THR A 258 -0.97 15.05 -17.06
C THR A 258 -0.69 14.44 -15.70
N ALA A 259 0.50 13.87 -15.51
CA ALA A 259 0.93 13.30 -14.25
C ALA A 259 2.30 13.86 -13.86
N GLN A 260 2.53 13.97 -12.56
CA GLN A 260 3.86 14.20 -12.03
C GLN A 260 4.60 12.86 -12.01
N MET A 261 5.66 12.77 -12.81
CA MET A 261 6.48 11.56 -12.90
C MET A 261 7.74 11.74 -12.05
N ILE A 262 8.03 10.75 -11.22
CA ILE A 262 9.32 10.64 -10.54
C ILE A 262 10.10 9.55 -11.25
N ILE A 263 11.20 9.94 -11.88
CA ILE A 263 12.05 9.03 -12.63
C ILE A 263 13.03 8.41 -11.62
N SER A 264 12.88 7.11 -11.35
CA SER A 264 13.88 6.34 -10.59
C SER A 264 15.12 6.07 -11.46
N ASN A 265 16.04 5.24 -10.98
CA ASN A 265 17.29 4.92 -11.66
C ASN A 265 17.02 4.23 -13.02
N HIS A 266 17.08 5.02 -14.10
CA HIS A 266 16.78 4.59 -15.46
C HIS A 266 18.06 4.68 -16.32
N PRO A 267 18.47 3.58 -17.00
CA PRO A 267 19.77 3.53 -17.69
C PRO A 267 19.83 4.40 -18.96
N GLY A 268 18.68 4.82 -19.47
CA GLY A 268 18.56 5.62 -20.68
C GLY A 268 18.03 7.03 -20.43
N LYS A 269 17.84 7.77 -21.53
CA LYS A 269 17.17 9.08 -21.52
C LYS A 269 15.72 8.91 -21.94
N ILE A 270 14.83 9.61 -21.24
CA ILE A 270 13.42 9.68 -21.59
C ILE A 270 13.20 10.96 -22.42
N HIS A 271 12.62 10.81 -23.60
CA HIS A 271 12.32 11.90 -24.53
C HIS A 271 10.81 11.95 -24.83
N ALA A 272 10.34 13.09 -25.36
CA ALA A 272 8.97 13.19 -25.87
C ALA A 272 8.71 12.10 -26.92
N GLY A 273 7.58 11.40 -26.79
CA GLY A 273 7.25 10.24 -27.63
C GLY A 273 7.69 8.89 -27.05
N TYR A 274 8.31 8.85 -25.86
CA TYR A 274 8.54 7.59 -25.15
C TYR A 274 7.21 6.91 -24.80
N GLN A 275 7.07 5.62 -25.13
CA GLN A 275 5.84 4.83 -24.97
C GLN A 275 6.05 3.64 -24.02
N PRO A 276 6.17 3.88 -22.69
CA PRO A 276 6.23 2.80 -21.73
C PRO A 276 4.84 2.21 -21.46
N VAL A 277 4.81 1.02 -20.87
CA VAL A 277 3.60 0.47 -20.26
C VAL A 277 3.38 1.17 -18.91
N PHE A 278 2.14 1.58 -18.64
CA PHE A 278 1.72 2.10 -17.34
C PHE A 278 0.83 1.06 -16.66
N ASP A 279 1.20 0.63 -15.46
CA ASP A 279 0.31 -0.10 -14.58
C ASP A 279 -0.46 0.93 -13.72
N CYS A 280 -1.80 0.92 -13.78
CA CYS A 280 -2.64 1.81 -12.98
C CYS A 280 -3.83 1.01 -12.43
N HIS A 281 -4.06 1.06 -11.12
CA HIS A 281 -5.07 0.24 -10.43
C HIS A 281 -5.00 -1.26 -10.81
N THR A 282 -5.90 -1.71 -11.67
CA THR A 282 -6.01 -3.08 -12.19
C THR A 282 -5.81 -3.17 -13.71
N ALA A 283 -5.59 -2.03 -14.38
CA ALA A 283 -5.35 -1.89 -15.81
C ALA A 283 -3.86 -2.03 -16.16
#